data_AF-A0A1F7LWZ4-F1
#
_entry.id   AF-A0A1F7LWZ4-F1
#
_cell.length_a   1.000
_cell.length_b   1.000
_cell.length_c   1.000
_cell.angle_alpha   90.00
_cell.angle_beta   90.00
_cell.angle_gamma   90.00
#
_symmetry.space_group_name_H-M   'P 1'
#
loop_
_entity.id
_entity.type
_entity.pdbx_description
1 polymer ?
#
loop_
_entity_poly.entity_id
_entity_poly.type
_entity_poly.pdbx_seq_one_letter_code
_entity_poly.pdbx_strand_id
1 'polypeptide(L)'
;MGNDGFLRPDGTFGTTEADVKTLFAQDLPRITSGWAKKRLLLYAHGGLVGENDALQRVEEYRKPLLEAQVYPLAFIWKTDFLTTLRNILQDALARRRPEGLLDAAKDFMLDRLDDTLEPLARVAGKPLWSEMKENALRATTQDKGGARLVLTELAKLLAADPAWDIHVAGHSAGSIFMAPLVQLWCGKGTIDSGPTKGLTGLGGKIASLTLWAPACTMDLFDEAYLPSIQNKSVKRFSLFTLKDAAEQDDDCANTYHKSLLYLVSNALEDKSGLFFADGEPLLGLERFIIDQRDLFQVPTEAEIKTTNPPMVPLFGVPAAQWVRSPNGLPEGESANASHARHHGDFDDDKATVLSTLARITLTRGGVGQAAVEFAPSASALRNRRRTLV
;
A
#
# COMPACT_ATOMS: atom_id res chain seq x y z
N MET A 1 12.28 -10.34 1.29
CA MET A 1 11.29 -11.41 1.51
C MET A 1 11.24 -12.28 0.28
N GLY A 2 11.37 -13.60 0.45
CA GLY A 2 11.32 -14.59 -0.61
C GLY A 2 9.98 -15.32 -0.69
N ASN A 3 10.01 -16.48 -1.33
CA ASN A 3 8.86 -17.38 -1.42
C ASN A 3 8.42 -17.85 -0.02
N ASP A 4 7.14 -18.19 0.08
CA ASP A 4 6.46 -18.60 1.30
C ASP A 4 6.52 -17.56 2.43
N GLY A 5 6.84 -16.31 2.09
CA GLY A 5 7.00 -15.23 3.08
C GLY A 5 8.25 -15.38 3.95
N PHE A 6 9.22 -16.19 3.57
CA PHE A 6 10.47 -16.33 4.32
C PHE A 6 11.43 -15.18 4.06
N LEU A 7 12.43 -15.05 4.94
CA LEU A 7 13.60 -14.24 4.63
C LEU A 7 14.34 -14.86 3.44
N ARG A 8 14.88 -14.00 2.58
CA ARG A 8 15.71 -14.40 1.44
C ARG A 8 17.15 -14.05 1.79
N PRO A 9 18.03 -15.02 2.11
CA PRO A 9 19.41 -14.74 2.51
C PRO A 9 20.33 -14.44 1.31
N ASP A 10 19.86 -14.68 0.09
CA ASP A 10 20.57 -14.51 -1.17
C ASP A 10 20.08 -13.28 -1.98
N GLY A 11 20.86 -12.91 -2.99
CA GLY A 11 20.69 -11.70 -3.79
C GLY A 11 21.41 -10.48 -3.22
N THR A 12 21.33 -9.35 -3.91
CA THR A 12 22.05 -8.11 -3.58
C THR A 12 21.74 -7.59 -2.16
N PHE A 13 20.54 -7.89 -1.64
CA PHE A 13 20.06 -7.44 -0.34
C PHE A 13 19.57 -8.61 0.52
N GLY A 14 20.25 -9.75 0.39
CA GLY A 14 19.98 -10.93 1.20
C GLY A 14 19.98 -10.60 2.70
N THR A 15 18.98 -11.09 3.43
CA THR A 15 18.82 -10.87 4.86
C THR A 15 18.63 -12.21 5.56
N THR A 16 19.46 -12.49 6.55
CA THR A 16 19.37 -13.68 7.40
C THR A 16 18.62 -13.39 8.70
N GLU A 17 18.22 -14.43 9.42
CA GLU A 17 17.66 -14.29 10.77
C GLU A 17 18.65 -13.60 11.74
N ALA A 18 19.95 -13.83 11.58
CA ALA A 18 20.99 -13.20 12.39
C ALA A 18 21.07 -11.69 12.14
N ASP A 19 20.88 -11.26 10.88
CA ASP A 19 20.86 -9.84 10.53
C ASP A 19 19.66 -9.14 11.18
N VAL A 20 18.48 -9.75 11.13
CA VAL A 20 17.29 -9.20 11.82
C VAL A 20 17.52 -9.10 13.33
N LYS A 21 18.06 -10.14 13.97
CA LYS A 21 18.36 -10.10 15.41
C LYS A 21 19.39 -9.01 15.75
N THR A 22 20.43 -8.88 14.93
CA THR A 22 21.48 -7.85 15.11
C THR A 22 20.92 -6.45 14.95
N LEU A 23 20.05 -6.25 13.94
CA LEU A 23 19.37 -4.98 13.72
C LEU A 23 18.62 -4.52 14.96
N PHE A 24 17.79 -5.40 15.54
CA PHE A 24 16.96 -5.05 16.70
C PHE A 24 17.76 -4.97 18.01
N ALA A 25 18.72 -5.87 18.23
CA ALA A 25 19.46 -5.94 19.48
C ALA A 25 20.61 -4.92 19.58
N GLN A 26 21.19 -4.50 18.45
CA GLN A 26 22.41 -3.69 18.44
C GLN A 26 22.26 -2.41 17.61
N ASP A 27 21.86 -2.52 16.34
CA ASP A 27 21.90 -1.36 15.44
C ASP A 27 20.84 -0.32 15.76
N LEU A 28 19.58 -0.73 15.99
CA LEU A 28 18.51 0.20 16.35
C LEU A 28 18.85 0.97 17.64
N PRO A 29 19.24 0.33 18.76
CA PRO A 29 19.70 1.05 19.96
C PRO A 29 20.89 1.99 19.70
N ARG A 30 21.89 1.55 18.92
CA ARG A 30 23.08 2.35 18.61
C ARG A 30 22.74 3.59 17.77
N ILE A 31 22.03 3.40 16.67
CA ILE A 31 21.66 4.45 15.71
C ILE A 31 20.74 5.49 16.37
N THR A 32 19.84 5.06 17.25
CA THR A 32 18.84 5.94 17.88
C THR A 32 19.22 6.45 19.27
N SER A 33 20.44 6.18 19.74
CA SER A 33 20.91 6.54 21.09
C SER A 33 20.80 8.04 21.42
N GLY A 34 20.96 8.91 20.42
CA GLY A 34 20.84 10.36 20.56
C GLY A 34 19.46 10.93 20.18
N TRP A 35 18.47 10.10 19.85
CA TRP A 35 17.17 10.58 19.41
C TRP A 35 16.32 11.02 20.60
N ALA A 36 15.74 12.21 20.50
CA ALA A 36 14.77 12.72 21.46
C ALA A 36 13.48 11.87 21.47
N LYS A 37 13.10 11.32 20.32
CA LYS A 37 11.94 10.45 20.17
C LYS A 37 12.23 9.32 19.19
N LYS A 38 12.22 8.09 19.70
CA LYS A 38 12.48 6.88 18.92
C LYS A 38 11.23 6.47 18.15
N ARG A 39 11.31 6.42 16.83
CA ARG A 39 10.21 5.98 15.95
C ARG A 39 10.72 4.90 15.01
N LEU A 40 9.97 3.81 14.91
CA LEU A 40 10.21 2.76 13.92
C LEU A 40 9.06 2.76 12.92
N LEU A 41 9.37 2.96 11.64
CA LEU A 41 8.41 2.83 10.55
C LEU A 41 8.59 1.47 9.88
N LEU A 42 7.59 0.61 10.01
CA LEU A 42 7.47 -0.62 9.25
C LEU A 42 6.80 -0.30 7.90
N TYR A 43 7.48 -0.55 6.79
CA TYR A 43 6.98 -0.21 5.45
C TYR A 43 6.96 -1.43 4.52
N ALA A 44 5.87 -1.64 3.78
CA ALA A 44 5.82 -2.58 2.67
C ALA A 44 5.37 -1.84 1.41
N HIS A 45 6.20 -1.94 0.37
CA HIS A 45 5.90 -1.36 -0.94
C HIS A 45 4.81 -2.16 -1.68
N GLY A 46 4.28 -1.58 -2.77
CA GLY A 46 3.32 -2.26 -3.65
C GLY A 46 3.97 -3.31 -4.56
N GLY A 47 3.18 -4.23 -5.11
CA GLY A 47 3.65 -5.28 -6.04
C GLY A 47 4.01 -4.77 -7.44
N LEU A 48 4.06 -3.45 -7.62
CA LEU A 48 4.29 -2.76 -8.90
C LEU A 48 5.76 -2.47 -9.19
N VAL A 49 6.56 -2.32 -8.13
CA VAL A 49 7.94 -1.83 -8.24
C VAL A 49 8.92 -3.00 -8.19
N GLY A 50 9.93 -2.95 -9.07
CA GLY A 50 11.04 -3.87 -9.03
C GLY A 50 11.82 -3.75 -7.72
N GLU A 51 12.61 -4.77 -7.36
CA GLU A 51 13.43 -4.75 -6.12
C GLU A 51 14.26 -3.48 -6.02
N ASN A 52 14.93 -3.14 -7.14
CA ASN A 52 15.81 -1.98 -7.23
C ASN A 52 15.03 -0.66 -7.13
N ASP A 53 13.82 -0.58 -7.69
CA ASP A 53 13.00 0.62 -7.62
C ASP A 53 12.48 0.81 -6.18
N ALA A 54 12.02 -0.26 -5.52
CA ALA A 54 11.59 -0.23 -4.13
C ALA A 54 12.73 0.18 -3.17
N LEU A 55 13.94 -0.30 -3.43
CA LEU A 55 15.13 0.07 -2.67
C LEU A 55 15.53 1.51 -2.90
N GLN A 56 15.54 1.95 -4.16
CA GLN A 56 15.81 3.35 -4.51
C GLN A 56 14.83 4.27 -3.79
N ARG A 57 13.54 3.91 -3.70
CA ARG A 57 12.53 4.67 -2.94
C ARG A 57 12.88 4.77 -1.46
N VAL A 58 13.19 3.65 -0.83
CA VAL A 58 13.56 3.65 0.59
C VAL A 58 14.83 4.47 0.83
N GLU A 59 15.81 4.43 -0.08
CA GLU A 59 17.01 5.26 -0.03
C GLU A 59 16.70 6.77 -0.14
N GLU A 60 15.82 7.15 -1.07
CA GLU A 60 15.37 8.54 -1.26
C GLU A 60 14.70 9.10 0.01
N TYR A 61 13.92 8.28 0.74
CA TYR A 61 13.26 8.70 1.98
C TYR A 61 14.11 8.51 3.23
N ARG A 62 15.21 7.76 3.15
CA ARG A 62 15.98 7.36 4.33
C ARG A 62 16.56 8.56 5.06
N LYS A 63 17.26 9.44 4.35
CA LYS A 63 17.88 10.63 4.95
C LYS A 63 16.84 11.50 5.70
N PRO A 64 15.75 11.94 5.08
CA PRO A 64 14.79 12.80 5.76
C PRO A 64 14.02 12.10 6.88
N LEU A 65 13.75 10.79 6.77
CA LEU A 65 13.18 10.01 7.86
C LEU A 65 14.11 9.96 9.07
N LEU A 66 15.41 9.70 8.86
CA LEU A 66 16.39 9.64 9.95
C LEU A 66 16.60 11.02 10.59
N GLU A 67 16.65 12.10 9.81
CA GLU A 67 16.71 13.48 10.32
C GLU A 67 15.47 13.81 11.17
N ALA A 68 14.31 13.29 10.79
CA ALA A 68 13.06 13.37 11.57
C ALA A 68 12.98 12.36 12.74
N GLN A 69 14.06 11.62 13.03
CA GLN A 69 14.13 10.57 14.05
C GLN A 69 13.08 9.46 13.84
N VAL A 70 12.99 9.00 12.59
CA VAL A 70 12.20 7.86 12.13
C VAL A 70 13.13 6.87 11.46
N TYR A 71 13.20 5.66 11.98
CA TYR A 71 13.96 4.58 11.33
C TYR A 71 13.05 3.81 10.38
N PRO A 72 13.28 3.83 9.05
CA PRO A 72 12.54 2.99 8.11
C PRO A 72 13.07 1.54 8.12
N LEU A 73 12.19 0.60 8.43
CA LEU A 73 12.39 -0.83 8.19
C LEU A 73 11.43 -1.25 7.08
N ALA A 74 11.99 -1.47 5.88
CA ALA A 74 11.23 -1.83 4.70
C ALA A 74 11.23 -3.35 4.47
N PHE A 75 10.06 -3.91 4.24
CA PHE A 75 9.87 -5.26 3.72
C PHE A 75 9.89 -5.21 2.20
N ILE A 76 11.02 -5.59 1.61
CA ILE A 76 11.16 -5.70 0.16
C ILE A 76 10.72 -7.11 -0.28
N TRP A 77 9.76 -7.22 -1.19
CA TRP A 77 9.08 -8.48 -1.53
C TRP A 77 8.55 -8.49 -2.98
N LYS A 78 8.37 -9.68 -3.57
CA LYS A 78 7.79 -9.94 -4.92
C LYS A 78 8.06 -8.85 -5.98
N THR A 79 9.16 -9.00 -6.70
CA THR A 79 9.81 -7.91 -7.45
C THR A 79 9.40 -7.80 -8.93
N ASP A 80 8.46 -8.63 -9.44
CA ASP A 80 8.15 -8.65 -10.88
C ASP A 80 6.69 -8.96 -11.25
N PHE A 81 5.74 -8.82 -10.31
CA PHE A 81 4.32 -9.09 -10.61
C PHE A 81 3.80 -8.18 -11.74
N LEU A 82 4.02 -6.87 -11.65
CA LEU A 82 3.58 -5.94 -12.69
C LEU A 82 4.31 -6.15 -14.02
N THR A 83 5.62 -6.40 -14.01
CA THR A 83 6.36 -6.69 -15.26
C THR A 83 5.72 -7.88 -15.98
N THR A 84 5.39 -8.93 -15.23
CA THR A 84 4.74 -10.13 -15.75
C THR A 84 3.31 -9.83 -16.24
N LEU A 85 2.53 -9.10 -15.45
CA LEU A 85 1.16 -8.71 -15.80
C LEU A 85 1.13 -7.81 -17.04
N ARG A 86 2.05 -6.86 -17.14
CA ARG A 86 2.22 -5.99 -18.31
C ARG A 86 2.53 -6.82 -19.56
N ASN A 87 3.45 -7.77 -19.47
CA ASN A 87 3.76 -8.64 -20.60
C ASN A 87 2.52 -9.46 -21.02
N ILE A 88 1.75 -9.97 -20.06
CA ILE A 88 0.49 -10.67 -20.31
C ILE A 88 -0.52 -9.76 -21.06
N LEU A 89 -0.71 -8.53 -20.59
CA LEU A 89 -1.63 -7.57 -21.20
C LEU A 89 -1.19 -7.21 -22.62
N GLN A 90 0.10 -6.94 -22.82
CA GLN A 90 0.67 -6.61 -24.12
C GLN A 90 0.57 -7.77 -25.11
N ASP A 91 0.82 -9.01 -24.66
CA ASP A 91 0.65 -10.22 -25.47
C ASP A 91 -0.81 -10.45 -25.85
N ALA A 92 -1.75 -10.22 -24.92
CA ALA A 92 -3.19 -10.32 -25.19
C ALA A 92 -3.62 -9.31 -26.27
N LEU A 93 -3.10 -8.07 -26.22
CA LEU A 93 -3.34 -7.05 -27.23
C LEU A 93 -2.71 -7.42 -28.59
N ALA A 94 -1.48 -7.93 -28.60
CA ALA A 94 -0.76 -8.31 -29.81
C ALA A 94 -1.44 -9.47 -30.56
N ARG A 95 -1.92 -10.49 -29.83
CA ARG A 95 -2.65 -11.64 -30.40
C ARG A 95 -3.99 -11.24 -31.04
N ARG A 96 -4.52 -10.06 -30.70
CA ARG A 96 -5.77 -9.51 -31.26
C ARG A 96 -5.61 -8.61 -32.48
N ARG A 97 -4.37 -8.31 -32.92
CA ARG A 97 -4.14 -7.55 -34.16
C ARG A 97 -3.88 -8.45 -35.38
N PRO A 98 -4.88 -9.12 -35.96
CA PRO A 98 -5.01 -9.24 -37.41
C PRO A 98 -5.79 -8.02 -37.94
N GLU A 99 -5.13 -7.20 -38.76
CA GLU A 99 -5.61 -6.15 -39.67
C GLU A 99 -7.00 -5.47 -39.43
N GLY A 100 -6.99 -4.17 -39.13
CA GLY A 100 -7.95 -3.21 -39.72
C GLY A 100 -8.93 -2.43 -38.83
N LEU A 101 -8.86 -1.10 -38.97
CA LEU A 101 -9.93 -0.06 -38.97
C LEU A 101 -10.44 0.67 -37.69
N LEU A 102 -10.25 2.00 -37.77
CA LEU A 102 -11.17 3.14 -37.50
C LEU A 102 -11.25 3.83 -36.12
N ASP A 103 -11.09 5.17 -36.17
CA ASP A 103 -10.90 6.11 -35.05
C ASP A 103 -12.17 6.53 -34.28
N ALA A 104 -13.37 6.43 -34.84
CA ALA A 104 -14.61 6.81 -34.13
C ALA A 104 -15.30 5.62 -33.43
N ALA A 105 -14.90 4.39 -33.76
CA ALA A 105 -15.26 3.19 -33.01
C ALA A 105 -14.44 3.03 -31.73
N LYS A 106 -13.36 3.82 -31.56
CA LYS A 106 -12.40 3.68 -30.47
C LYS A 106 -13.04 3.83 -29.10
N ASP A 107 -13.81 4.88 -28.82
CA ASP A 107 -14.35 5.09 -27.46
C ASP A 107 -15.36 4.01 -27.05
N PHE A 108 -16.26 3.58 -27.96
CA PHE A 108 -17.17 2.46 -27.69
C PHE A 108 -16.46 1.09 -27.65
N MET A 109 -15.37 0.94 -28.41
CA MET A 109 -14.52 -0.25 -28.33
C MET A 109 -13.68 -0.23 -27.07
N LEU A 110 -13.20 0.90 -26.55
CA LEU A 110 -12.31 1.01 -25.39
C LEU A 110 -12.98 0.49 -24.12
N ASP A 111 -14.23 0.86 -23.88
CA ASP A 111 -15.01 0.31 -22.75
C ASP A 111 -15.23 -1.21 -22.87
N ARG A 112 -15.50 -1.72 -24.09
CA ARG A 112 -15.58 -3.18 -24.34
C ARG A 112 -14.20 -3.86 -24.43
N LEU A 113 -13.12 -3.11 -24.65
CA LEU A 113 -11.76 -3.64 -24.75
C LEU A 113 -11.30 -4.04 -23.36
N ASP A 114 -11.58 -3.23 -22.34
CA ASP A 114 -11.35 -3.59 -20.95
C ASP A 114 -12.13 -4.86 -20.57
N ASP A 115 -13.46 -4.90 -20.81
CA ASP A 115 -14.32 -6.07 -20.55
C ASP A 115 -13.84 -7.35 -21.26
N THR A 116 -13.09 -7.22 -22.35
CA THR A 116 -12.57 -8.35 -23.12
C THR A 116 -11.10 -8.70 -22.85
N LEU A 117 -10.34 -7.80 -22.21
CA LEU A 117 -9.00 -8.08 -21.68
C LEU A 117 -9.08 -8.75 -20.32
N GLU A 118 -10.05 -8.39 -19.49
CA GLU A 118 -10.24 -8.95 -18.15
C GLU A 118 -10.30 -10.49 -18.13
N PRO A 119 -10.98 -11.20 -19.05
CA PRO A 119 -10.91 -12.66 -19.14
C PRO A 119 -9.50 -13.22 -19.40
N LEU A 120 -8.73 -12.59 -20.28
CA LEU A 120 -7.39 -13.03 -20.65
C LEU A 120 -6.37 -12.71 -19.53
N ALA A 121 -6.49 -11.50 -18.97
CA ALA A 121 -5.72 -11.07 -17.81
C ALA A 121 -5.98 -11.98 -16.61
N ARG A 122 -7.23 -12.42 -16.38
CA ARG A 122 -7.58 -13.36 -15.31
C ARG A 122 -6.85 -14.69 -15.45
N VAL A 123 -6.84 -15.30 -16.64
CA VAL A 123 -6.27 -16.64 -16.85
C VAL A 123 -4.79 -16.70 -16.45
N ALA A 124 -4.00 -15.70 -16.83
CA ALA A 124 -2.57 -15.68 -16.55
C ALA A 124 -2.20 -14.87 -15.30
N GLY A 125 -2.96 -13.82 -14.99
CA GLY A 125 -2.69 -12.88 -13.90
C GLY A 125 -3.23 -13.32 -12.55
N LYS A 126 -4.41 -13.98 -12.48
CA LYS A 126 -4.99 -14.43 -11.20
C LYS A 126 -4.05 -15.36 -10.44
N PRO A 127 -3.44 -16.41 -11.04
CA PRO A 127 -2.52 -17.28 -10.31
C PRO A 127 -1.33 -16.52 -9.72
N LEU A 128 -0.74 -15.60 -10.49
CA LEU A 128 0.37 -14.75 -10.04
C LEU A 128 -0.05 -13.83 -8.89
N TRP A 129 -1.25 -13.26 -8.98
CA TRP A 129 -1.83 -12.41 -7.94
C TRP A 129 -2.11 -13.20 -6.67
N SER A 130 -2.75 -14.36 -6.78
CA SER A 130 -3.02 -15.27 -5.66
C SER A 130 -1.72 -15.70 -4.97
N GLU A 131 -0.69 -16.07 -5.73
CA GLU A 131 0.62 -16.45 -5.17
C GLU A 131 1.30 -15.25 -4.49
N MET A 132 1.20 -14.04 -5.05
CA MET A 132 1.70 -12.83 -4.41
C MET A 132 0.98 -12.58 -3.08
N LYS A 133 -0.36 -12.62 -3.03
CA LYS A 133 -1.14 -12.48 -1.79
C LYS A 133 -0.76 -13.54 -0.77
N GLU A 134 -0.63 -14.78 -1.20
CA GLU A 134 -0.24 -15.90 -0.34
C GLU A 134 1.13 -15.69 0.29
N ASN A 135 2.13 -15.28 -0.50
CA ASN A 135 3.45 -14.92 0.03
C ASN A 135 3.38 -13.74 1.01
N ALA A 136 2.55 -12.73 0.73
CA ALA A 136 2.32 -11.58 1.60
C ALA A 136 1.77 -12.01 2.97
N LEU A 137 0.77 -12.88 2.96
CA LEU A 137 0.12 -13.36 4.18
C LEU A 137 1.07 -14.27 4.98
N ARG A 138 1.72 -15.22 4.30
CA ARG A 138 2.65 -16.20 4.90
C ARG A 138 3.85 -15.55 5.59
N ALA A 139 4.23 -14.34 5.18
CA ALA A 139 5.30 -13.58 5.83
C ALA A 139 5.08 -13.39 7.35
N THR A 140 3.82 -13.35 7.78
CA THR A 140 3.48 -13.24 9.20
C THR A 140 2.76 -14.48 9.73
N THR A 141 1.95 -15.17 8.93
CA THR A 141 1.11 -16.27 9.43
C THR A 141 1.89 -17.55 9.67
N GLN A 142 3.05 -17.74 9.01
CA GLN A 142 3.93 -18.86 9.28
C GLN A 142 4.89 -18.57 10.44
N ASP A 143 5.19 -19.59 11.25
CA ASP A 143 6.15 -19.49 12.37
C ASP A 143 7.53 -19.01 11.91
N LYS A 144 7.96 -19.42 10.71
CA LYS A 144 9.23 -19.02 10.09
C LYS A 144 9.12 -17.79 9.18
N GLY A 145 7.94 -17.16 9.12
CA GLY A 145 7.71 -15.97 8.31
C GLY A 145 8.65 -14.83 8.70
N GLY A 146 9.25 -14.15 7.72
CA GLY A 146 10.23 -13.10 8.01
C GLY A 146 9.63 -11.91 8.78
N ALA A 147 8.37 -11.55 8.51
CA ALA A 147 7.67 -10.53 9.28
C ALA A 147 7.27 -11.01 10.69
N ARG A 148 6.96 -12.31 10.86
CA ARG A 148 6.75 -12.92 12.18
C ARG A 148 8.00 -12.82 13.06
N LEU A 149 9.18 -13.04 12.48
CA LEU A 149 10.46 -12.85 13.17
C LEU A 149 10.66 -11.37 13.55
N VAL A 150 10.42 -10.44 12.62
CA VAL A 150 10.52 -9.00 12.90
C VAL A 150 9.62 -8.58 14.07
N LEU A 151 8.37 -9.06 14.12
CA LEU A 151 7.47 -8.77 15.24
C LEU A 151 7.97 -9.38 16.57
N THR A 152 8.61 -10.54 16.52
CA THR A 152 9.21 -11.18 17.70
C THR A 152 10.37 -10.35 18.25
N GLU A 153 11.28 -9.89 17.39
CA GLU A 153 12.40 -9.05 17.80
C GLU A 153 11.94 -7.64 18.19
N LEU A 154 10.90 -7.11 17.55
CA LEU A 154 10.27 -5.86 17.96
C LEU A 154 9.67 -5.94 19.37
N ALA A 155 9.00 -7.04 19.71
CA ALA A 155 8.47 -7.24 21.06
C ALA A 155 9.58 -7.23 22.12
N LYS A 156 10.74 -7.85 21.82
CA LYS A 156 11.93 -7.81 22.70
C LYS A 156 12.50 -6.40 22.83
N LEU A 157 12.61 -5.66 21.72
CA LEU A 157 13.05 -4.27 21.73
C LEU A 157 12.16 -3.42 22.64
N LEU A 158 10.83 -3.53 22.52
CA LEU A 158 9.90 -2.77 23.36
C LEU A 158 9.90 -3.20 24.82
N ALA A 159 10.16 -4.48 25.11
CA ALA A 159 10.32 -4.96 26.48
C ALA A 159 11.56 -4.36 27.15
N ALA A 160 12.65 -4.15 26.40
CA ALA A 160 13.87 -3.52 26.88
C ALA A 160 13.78 -1.99 26.92
N ASP A 161 13.09 -1.38 25.94
CA ASP A 161 12.93 0.06 25.79
C ASP A 161 11.50 0.37 25.30
N PRO A 162 10.56 0.70 26.21
CA PRO A 162 9.18 0.99 25.84
C PRO A 162 8.99 2.38 25.22
N ALA A 163 10.05 3.17 25.02
CA ALA A 163 9.97 4.54 24.52
C ALA A 163 9.74 4.67 23.00
N TRP A 164 9.72 3.55 22.27
CA TRP A 164 9.53 3.54 20.82
C TRP A 164 8.07 3.73 20.41
N ASP A 165 7.84 4.66 19.48
CA ASP A 165 6.58 4.73 18.74
C ASP A 165 6.67 3.89 17.46
N ILE A 166 5.71 2.99 17.28
CA ILE A 166 5.64 2.10 16.10
C ILE A 166 4.69 2.68 15.07
N HIS A 167 5.16 2.83 13.84
CA HIS A 167 4.41 3.34 12.70
C HIS A 167 4.39 2.27 11.61
N VAL A 168 3.29 2.19 10.87
CA VAL A 168 3.11 1.21 9.79
C VAL A 168 2.64 1.94 8.53
N ALA A 169 3.25 1.65 7.40
CA ALA A 169 2.83 2.12 6.08
C ALA A 169 2.78 0.96 5.07
N GLY A 170 1.72 0.90 4.26
CA GLY A 170 1.59 -0.11 3.20
C GLY A 170 1.01 0.51 1.93
N HIS A 171 1.65 0.28 0.78
CA HIS A 171 1.16 0.71 -0.53
C HIS A 171 0.61 -0.45 -1.33
N SER A 172 -0.55 -0.30 -1.95
CA SER A 172 -1.13 -1.31 -2.84
C SER A 172 -1.10 -2.71 -2.20
N ALA A 173 -0.47 -3.70 -2.83
CA ALA A 173 -0.32 -5.05 -2.28
C ALA A 173 0.40 -5.09 -0.92
N GLY A 174 1.18 -4.08 -0.56
CA GLY A 174 1.79 -3.92 0.77
C GLY A 174 0.74 -3.82 1.87
N SER A 175 -0.50 -3.41 1.57
CA SER A 175 -1.61 -3.50 2.53
C SER A 175 -2.06 -4.93 2.80
N ILE A 176 -1.83 -5.86 1.87
CA ILE A 176 -2.10 -7.30 2.07
C ILE A 176 -1.00 -7.89 2.95
N PHE A 177 0.25 -7.53 2.71
CA PHE A 177 1.41 -7.91 3.53
C PHE A 177 1.25 -7.43 4.99
N MET A 178 0.84 -6.18 5.16
CA MET A 178 0.71 -5.55 6.47
C MET A 178 -0.51 -6.04 7.27
N ALA A 179 -1.51 -6.67 6.62
CA ALA A 179 -2.74 -7.10 7.28
C ALA A 179 -2.49 -8.09 8.44
N PRO A 180 -1.87 -9.27 8.22
CA PRO A 180 -1.59 -10.19 9.32
C PRO A 180 -0.59 -9.61 10.32
N LEU A 181 0.35 -8.76 9.88
CA LEU A 181 1.31 -8.08 10.75
C LEU A 181 0.58 -7.21 11.78
N VAL A 182 -0.35 -6.36 11.33
CA VAL A 182 -1.13 -5.50 12.21
C VAL A 182 -2.07 -6.31 13.10
N GLN A 183 -2.76 -7.31 12.53
CA GLN A 183 -3.68 -8.17 13.30
C GLN A 183 -2.96 -8.89 14.45
N LEU A 184 -1.81 -9.50 14.15
CA LEU A 184 -1.02 -10.20 15.15
C LEU A 184 -0.41 -9.25 16.19
N TRP A 185 0.16 -8.14 15.74
CA TRP A 185 0.81 -7.19 16.62
C TRP A 185 -0.18 -6.59 17.63
N CYS A 186 -1.34 -6.12 17.16
CA CYS A 186 -2.34 -5.45 18.00
C CYS A 186 -3.30 -6.42 18.70
N GLY A 187 -3.46 -7.65 18.20
CA GLY A 187 -4.33 -8.66 18.79
C GLY A 187 -3.97 -8.97 20.24
N LYS A 188 -4.94 -9.40 21.04
CA LYS A 188 -4.75 -9.82 22.43
C LYS A 188 -5.32 -11.21 22.65
N GLY A 189 -4.58 -12.06 23.34
CA GLY A 189 -4.99 -13.46 23.51
C GLY A 189 -5.09 -14.18 22.17
N THR A 190 -5.89 -15.24 22.10
CA THR A 190 -6.11 -16.00 20.86
C THR A 190 -6.98 -15.21 19.89
N ILE A 191 -6.49 -15.02 18.68
CA ILE A 191 -7.20 -14.33 17.59
C ILE A 191 -8.25 -15.28 17.00
N ASP A 192 -9.48 -14.79 16.81
CA ASP A 192 -10.66 -15.60 16.45
C ASP A 192 -10.97 -15.67 14.95
N SER A 193 -10.44 -14.72 14.17
CA SER A 193 -10.80 -14.47 12.77
C SER A 193 -9.59 -13.96 11.96
N GLY A 194 -9.75 -13.84 10.65
CA GLY A 194 -8.73 -13.29 9.76
C GLY A 194 -7.47 -14.13 9.59
N PRO A 195 -6.43 -13.55 8.97
CA PRO A 195 -5.27 -14.31 8.50
C PRO A 195 -4.44 -14.92 9.62
N THR A 196 -4.51 -14.39 10.84
CA THR A 196 -3.74 -14.90 12.00
C THR A 196 -4.61 -15.62 13.04
N LYS A 197 -5.80 -16.07 12.64
CA LYS A 197 -6.69 -16.88 13.46
C LYS A 197 -5.97 -18.04 14.14
N GLY A 198 -6.25 -18.23 15.42
CA GLY A 198 -5.65 -19.27 16.27
C GLY A 198 -4.29 -18.89 16.86
N LEU A 199 -3.63 -17.84 16.35
CA LEU A 199 -2.37 -17.35 16.92
C LEU A 199 -2.64 -16.44 18.12
N THR A 200 -1.69 -16.40 19.05
CA THR A 200 -1.73 -15.46 20.18
C THR A 200 -1.20 -14.11 19.75
N GLY A 201 -2.05 -13.08 19.86
CA GLY A 201 -1.69 -11.70 19.59
C GLY A 201 -0.69 -11.13 20.60
N LEU A 202 0.11 -10.16 20.17
CA LEU A 202 1.24 -9.61 20.93
C LEU A 202 0.85 -8.39 21.80
N GLY A 203 -0.37 -7.88 21.68
CA GLY A 203 -0.91 -6.79 22.51
C GLY A 203 -0.27 -5.42 22.29
N GLY A 204 0.53 -5.28 21.23
CA GLY A 204 1.24 -4.06 20.87
C GLY A 204 0.33 -2.94 20.39
N LYS A 205 0.91 -1.74 20.28
CA LYS A 205 0.23 -0.53 19.83
C LYS A 205 0.93 0.04 18.59
N ILE A 206 0.15 0.68 17.71
CA ILE A 206 0.63 1.38 16.53
C ILE A 206 0.25 2.85 16.69
N ALA A 207 1.26 3.72 16.67
CA ALA A 207 1.10 5.17 16.76
C ALA A 207 0.43 5.76 15.52
N SER A 208 0.79 5.29 14.33
CA SER A 208 0.04 5.58 13.09
C SER A 208 0.12 4.43 12.09
N LEU A 209 -1.01 4.15 11.44
CA LEU A 209 -1.14 3.24 10.30
C LEU A 209 -1.54 4.06 9.08
N THR A 210 -0.78 3.96 8.00
CA THR A 210 -1.07 4.61 6.72
C THR A 210 -1.17 3.58 5.61
N LEU A 211 -2.26 3.60 4.86
CA LEU A 211 -2.43 2.73 3.68
C LEU A 211 -2.60 3.61 2.45
N TRP A 212 -1.74 3.43 1.46
CA TRP A 212 -1.80 4.11 0.17
C TRP A 212 -2.37 3.18 -0.90
N ALA A 213 -3.47 3.58 -1.54
CA ALA A 213 -4.21 2.80 -2.55
C ALA A 213 -4.25 1.30 -2.23
N PRO A 214 -4.72 0.88 -1.04
CA PRO A 214 -4.59 -0.49 -0.58
C PRO A 214 -5.30 -1.48 -1.51
N ALA A 215 -4.57 -2.53 -1.92
CA ALA A 215 -5.12 -3.59 -2.76
C ALA A 215 -5.75 -4.74 -1.95
N CYS A 216 -5.90 -4.58 -0.63
CA CYS A 216 -6.59 -5.55 0.20
C CYS A 216 -8.09 -5.50 -0.04
N THR A 217 -8.72 -6.66 -0.02
CA THR A 217 -10.17 -6.78 -0.04
C THR A 217 -10.79 -6.15 1.20
N MET A 218 -12.06 -5.79 1.12
CA MET A 218 -12.82 -5.30 2.28
C MET A 218 -12.87 -6.35 3.40
N ASP A 219 -13.07 -7.62 3.07
CA ASP A 219 -13.05 -8.72 4.05
C ASP A 219 -11.72 -8.78 4.82
N LEU A 220 -10.58 -8.69 4.13
CA LEU A 220 -9.27 -8.68 4.78
C LEU A 220 -9.09 -7.43 5.65
N PHE A 221 -9.64 -6.29 5.23
CA PHE A 221 -9.62 -5.07 6.03
C PHE A 221 -10.42 -5.20 7.33
N ASP A 222 -11.64 -5.70 7.23
CA ASP A 222 -12.58 -5.86 8.34
C ASP A 222 -12.05 -6.84 9.38
N GLU A 223 -11.37 -7.91 8.96
CA GLU A 223 -10.84 -8.90 9.89
C GLU A 223 -9.49 -8.48 10.50
N ALA A 224 -8.59 -7.88 9.72
CA ALA A 224 -7.21 -7.67 10.14
C ALA A 224 -6.93 -6.27 10.72
N TYR A 225 -7.60 -5.24 10.19
CA TYR A 225 -7.30 -3.84 10.52
C TYR A 225 -8.39 -3.19 11.38
N LEU A 226 -9.65 -3.31 10.96
CA LEU A 226 -10.77 -2.59 11.57
C LEU A 226 -10.87 -2.80 13.09
N PRO A 227 -10.69 -4.01 13.67
CA PRO A 227 -10.79 -4.21 15.12
C PRO A 227 -9.73 -3.39 15.87
N SER A 228 -8.52 -3.33 15.33
CA SER A 228 -7.40 -2.57 15.91
C SER A 228 -7.59 -1.06 15.80
N ILE A 229 -8.30 -0.59 14.77
CA ILE A 229 -8.68 0.82 14.60
C ILE A 229 -9.77 1.18 15.61
N GLN A 230 -10.86 0.40 15.68
CA GLN A 230 -11.99 0.66 16.57
C GLN A 230 -11.59 0.59 18.05
N ASN A 231 -10.76 -0.38 18.44
CA ASN A 231 -10.29 -0.53 19.82
C ASN A 231 -9.09 0.38 20.18
N LYS A 232 -8.67 1.26 19.25
CA LYS A 232 -7.58 2.24 19.42
C LYS A 232 -6.20 1.62 19.68
N SER A 233 -5.99 0.36 19.30
CA SER A 233 -4.64 -0.22 19.26
C SER A 233 -3.82 0.37 18.11
N VAL A 234 -4.48 0.69 17.01
CA VAL A 234 -4.03 1.69 16.04
C VAL A 234 -4.55 3.05 16.51
N LYS A 235 -3.64 3.94 16.95
CA LYS A 235 -4.00 5.24 17.51
C LYS A 235 -4.48 6.23 16.44
N ARG A 236 -3.93 6.13 15.22
CA ARG A 236 -4.29 6.96 14.07
C ARG A 236 -4.26 6.12 12.81
N PHE A 237 -5.33 6.18 12.03
CA PHE A 237 -5.43 5.52 10.73
C PHE A 237 -5.55 6.57 9.62
N SER A 238 -4.87 6.32 8.50
CA SER A 238 -4.90 7.21 7.34
C SER A 238 -4.97 6.36 6.08
N LEU A 239 -6.07 6.50 5.37
CA LEU A 239 -6.32 5.86 4.09
C LEU A 239 -6.12 6.90 2.99
N PHE A 240 -5.33 6.58 1.98
CA PHE A 240 -5.20 7.38 0.77
C PHE A 240 -5.72 6.57 -0.40
N THR A 241 -6.62 7.15 -1.19
CA THR A 241 -7.11 6.56 -2.45
C THR A 241 -7.01 7.59 -3.56
N LEU A 242 -7.04 7.17 -4.82
CA LEU A 242 -7.44 8.13 -5.85
C LEU A 242 -8.95 8.36 -5.76
N LYS A 243 -9.39 9.49 -6.30
CA LYS A 243 -10.78 9.76 -6.62
C LYS A 243 -11.20 8.85 -7.77
N ASP A 244 -12.46 8.45 -7.80
CA ASP A 244 -12.96 7.49 -8.80
C ASP A 244 -12.66 7.95 -10.23
N ALA A 245 -12.86 9.25 -10.52
CA ALA A 245 -12.54 9.83 -11.82
C ALA A 245 -11.06 9.74 -12.21
N ALA A 246 -10.13 9.78 -11.24
CA ALA A 246 -8.71 9.59 -11.51
C ALA A 246 -8.34 8.12 -11.69
N GLU A 247 -8.98 7.19 -10.95
CA GLU A 247 -8.80 5.75 -11.18
C GLU A 247 -9.29 5.32 -12.58
N GLN A 248 -10.38 5.92 -13.07
CA GLN A 248 -10.97 5.64 -14.39
C GLN A 248 -10.22 6.31 -15.56
N ASP A 249 -9.41 7.35 -15.27
CA ASP A 249 -8.54 8.04 -16.24
C ASP A 249 -7.08 7.54 -16.18
N ASP A 250 -6.80 6.58 -15.29
CA ASP A 250 -5.49 5.92 -15.15
C ASP A 250 -5.32 4.79 -16.18
N ASP A 251 -4.13 4.22 -16.28
CA ASP A 251 -3.85 3.07 -17.13
C ASP A 251 -2.93 2.04 -16.46
N CYS A 252 -3.14 0.77 -16.80
CA CYS A 252 -2.15 -0.28 -16.58
C CYS A 252 -1.45 -0.60 -17.90
N ALA A 253 -0.18 -0.18 -17.99
CA ALA A 253 0.71 -0.45 -19.11
C ALA A 253 0.21 0.05 -20.48
N ASN A 254 -0.53 1.16 -20.51
CA ASN A 254 -1.22 1.73 -21.67
C ASN A 254 -2.11 0.71 -22.40
N THR A 255 -2.61 -0.30 -21.68
CA THR A 255 -3.34 -1.43 -22.27
C THR A 255 -4.69 -1.66 -21.62
N TYR A 256 -4.77 -1.53 -20.29
CA TYR A 256 -6.03 -1.47 -19.56
C TYR A 256 -6.27 -0.01 -19.16
N HIS A 257 -7.37 0.58 -19.59
CA HIS A 257 -7.58 2.04 -19.53
C HIS A 257 -8.30 2.51 -18.26
N LYS A 258 -8.00 1.81 -17.16
CA LYS A 258 -8.33 2.16 -15.79
C LYS A 258 -7.12 1.79 -14.92
N SER A 259 -7.19 2.11 -13.64
CA SER A 259 -6.12 1.80 -12.70
C SER A 259 -5.88 0.30 -12.52
N LEU A 260 -4.71 -0.04 -11.97
CA LEU A 260 -4.41 -1.40 -11.55
C LEU A 260 -5.47 -1.95 -10.58
N LEU A 261 -5.99 -1.14 -9.66
CA LEU A 261 -6.95 -1.65 -8.68
C LEU A 261 -8.27 -2.06 -9.32
N TYR A 262 -8.71 -1.36 -10.37
CA TYR A 262 -9.83 -1.82 -11.19
C TYR A 262 -9.53 -3.17 -11.85
N LEU A 263 -8.35 -3.34 -12.44
CA LEU A 263 -7.95 -4.62 -13.03
C LEU A 263 -7.92 -5.75 -11.98
N VAL A 264 -7.38 -5.47 -10.79
CA VAL A 264 -7.32 -6.44 -9.69
C VAL A 264 -8.74 -6.82 -9.25
N SER A 265 -9.59 -5.83 -8.98
CA SER A 265 -10.99 -6.01 -8.55
C SER A 265 -11.80 -6.78 -9.60
N ASN A 266 -11.70 -6.40 -10.87
CA ASN A 266 -12.51 -6.96 -11.93
C ASN A 266 -11.99 -8.31 -12.44
N ALA A 267 -10.67 -8.53 -12.46
CA ALA A 267 -10.10 -9.69 -13.16
C ALA A 267 -9.27 -10.62 -12.28
N LEU A 268 -8.58 -10.12 -11.25
CA LEU A 268 -7.54 -10.91 -10.56
C LEU A 268 -7.98 -11.46 -9.20
N GLU A 269 -9.02 -10.89 -8.61
CA GLU A 269 -9.62 -11.37 -7.35
C GLU A 269 -10.60 -12.54 -7.54
N ASP A 270 -10.99 -13.19 -6.44
CA ASP A 270 -11.87 -14.36 -6.53
C ASP A 270 -13.25 -14.00 -7.09
N LYS A 271 -13.90 -12.94 -6.58
CA LYS A 271 -15.10 -12.36 -7.21
C LYS A 271 -14.66 -11.44 -8.37
N SER A 272 -14.70 -11.95 -9.60
CA SER A 272 -14.37 -11.13 -10.78
C SER A 272 -15.59 -10.43 -11.37
N GLY A 273 -15.36 -9.25 -11.96
CA GLY A 273 -16.27 -8.48 -12.82
C GLY A 273 -16.98 -9.32 -13.90
N LEU A 274 -16.31 -10.37 -14.38
CA LEU A 274 -16.86 -11.34 -15.32
C LEU A 274 -18.08 -12.11 -14.80
N PHE A 275 -18.19 -12.30 -13.49
CA PHE A 275 -19.23 -13.12 -12.84
C PHE A 275 -20.06 -12.32 -11.83
N PHE A 276 -19.57 -11.16 -11.41
CA PHE A 276 -20.20 -10.26 -10.45
C PHE A 276 -20.09 -8.84 -10.99
N ALA A 277 -21.21 -8.12 -11.10
CA ALA A 277 -21.29 -6.84 -11.83
C ALA A 277 -20.24 -5.79 -11.41
N ASP A 278 -19.74 -5.85 -10.17
CA ASP A 278 -18.81 -4.87 -9.61
C ASP A 278 -17.44 -5.43 -9.22
N GLY A 279 -17.12 -6.70 -9.55
CA GLY A 279 -15.86 -7.32 -9.12
C GLY A 279 -15.73 -7.50 -7.60
N GLU A 280 -14.50 -7.65 -7.11
CA GLU A 280 -14.21 -7.80 -5.67
C GLU A 280 -13.98 -6.42 -5.05
N PRO A 281 -14.72 -6.05 -3.98
CA PRO A 281 -14.51 -4.78 -3.30
C PRO A 281 -13.11 -4.67 -2.69
N LEU A 282 -12.35 -3.66 -3.12
CA LEU A 282 -11.03 -3.32 -2.60
C LEU A 282 -11.08 -2.02 -1.81
N LEU A 283 -10.36 -1.96 -0.68
CA LEU A 283 -10.30 -0.78 0.18
C LEU A 283 -9.74 0.45 -0.54
N GLY A 284 -8.87 0.25 -1.53
CA GLY A 284 -8.19 1.32 -2.26
C GLY A 284 -9.05 2.03 -3.30
N LEU A 285 -10.24 1.51 -3.62
CA LEU A 285 -11.14 2.10 -4.60
C LEU A 285 -12.22 2.93 -3.89
N GLU A 286 -12.25 4.23 -4.18
CA GLU A 286 -13.18 5.20 -3.59
C GLU A 286 -14.63 4.73 -3.62
N ARG A 287 -15.09 4.20 -4.76
CA ARG A 287 -16.48 3.75 -4.93
C ARG A 287 -16.91 2.76 -3.84
N PHE A 288 -16.07 1.80 -3.46
CA PHE A 288 -16.46 0.79 -2.47
C PHE A 288 -16.49 1.33 -1.03
N ILE A 289 -15.73 2.37 -0.73
CA ILE A 289 -15.85 3.09 0.56
C ILE A 289 -17.20 3.79 0.63
N ILE A 290 -17.63 4.40 -0.49
CA ILE A 290 -18.92 5.10 -0.60
C ILE A 290 -20.08 4.09 -0.58
N ASP A 291 -19.97 2.97 -1.29
CA ASP A 291 -20.97 1.90 -1.31
C ASP A 291 -21.20 1.32 0.10
N GLN A 292 -20.13 1.26 0.90
CA GLN A 292 -20.17 0.84 2.31
C GLN A 292 -20.25 2.02 3.29
N ARG A 293 -20.87 3.14 2.90
CA ARG A 293 -20.92 4.38 3.69
C ARG A 293 -21.38 4.22 5.13
N ASP A 294 -22.27 3.27 5.43
CA ASP A 294 -22.76 3.06 6.79
C ASP A 294 -21.67 2.45 7.70
N LEU A 295 -20.83 1.56 7.16
CA LEU A 295 -19.66 1.01 7.86
C LEU A 295 -18.60 2.09 8.07
N PHE A 296 -18.23 2.79 7.00
CA PHE A 296 -17.18 3.81 7.03
C PHE A 296 -17.64 5.15 7.63
N GLN A 297 -18.94 5.33 7.85
CA GLN A 297 -19.59 6.57 8.32
C GLN A 297 -19.16 7.79 7.49
N VAL A 298 -19.22 7.65 6.16
CA VAL A 298 -18.87 8.71 5.20
C VAL A 298 -20.11 9.34 4.56
N PRO A 299 -20.01 10.56 3.97
CA PRO A 299 -21.12 11.19 3.27
C PRO A 299 -21.58 10.37 2.06
N THR A 300 -22.77 10.67 1.56
CA THR A 300 -23.30 10.08 0.33
C THR A 300 -22.44 10.44 -0.89
N GLU A 301 -22.55 9.65 -1.95
CA GLU A 301 -21.87 9.92 -3.21
C GLU A 301 -22.18 11.33 -3.75
N ALA A 302 -23.46 11.75 -3.68
CA ALA A 302 -23.90 13.07 -4.13
C ALA A 302 -23.21 14.20 -3.34
N GLU A 303 -23.09 14.04 -2.02
CA GLU A 303 -22.39 15.01 -1.16
C GLU A 303 -20.89 15.04 -1.44
N ILE A 304 -20.25 13.89 -1.61
CA ILE A 304 -18.82 13.78 -1.95
C ILE A 304 -18.53 14.42 -3.32
N LYS A 305 -19.37 14.16 -4.32
CA LYS A 305 -19.25 14.78 -5.65
C LYS A 305 -19.45 16.29 -5.62
N THR A 306 -20.41 16.78 -4.82
CA THR A 306 -20.72 18.21 -4.72
C THR A 306 -19.65 18.98 -3.94
N THR A 307 -19.23 18.46 -2.79
CA THR A 307 -18.30 19.16 -1.88
C THR A 307 -16.83 18.89 -2.20
N ASN A 308 -16.55 17.79 -2.92
CA ASN A 308 -15.23 17.34 -3.33
C ASN A 308 -14.15 17.49 -2.22
N PRO A 309 -14.40 16.95 -1.01
CA PRO A 309 -13.52 17.19 0.12
C PRO A 309 -12.14 16.56 -0.14
N PRO A 310 -11.05 17.22 0.26
CA PRO A 310 -9.70 16.67 0.12
C PRO A 310 -9.44 15.52 1.11
N MET A 311 -10.20 15.48 2.21
CA MET A 311 -10.15 14.46 3.25
C MET A 311 -11.51 14.32 3.93
N VAL A 312 -11.87 13.09 4.32
CA VAL A 312 -13.10 12.72 5.02
C VAL A 312 -12.76 11.92 6.29
N PRO A 313 -13.33 12.21 7.47
CA PRO A 313 -13.20 11.35 8.64
C PRO A 313 -13.80 9.96 8.39
N LEU A 314 -13.18 8.91 8.95
CA LEU A 314 -13.69 7.54 8.88
C LEU A 314 -14.21 7.07 10.24
N PHE A 315 -15.19 6.16 10.23
CA PHE A 315 -15.73 5.46 11.39
C PHE A 315 -16.27 6.39 12.48
N GLY A 316 -16.62 7.63 12.14
CA GLY A 316 -17.08 8.65 13.09
C GLY A 316 -15.99 9.10 14.09
N VAL A 317 -14.70 8.85 13.83
CA VAL A 317 -13.62 9.23 14.75
C VAL A 317 -12.56 10.12 14.07
N PRO A 318 -12.12 11.24 14.69
CA PRO A 318 -11.10 12.12 14.10
C PRO A 318 -9.73 11.46 13.86
N ALA A 319 -9.47 10.36 14.56
CA ALA A 319 -8.23 9.60 14.48
C ALA A 319 -8.14 8.71 13.23
N ALA A 320 -9.22 8.55 12.46
CA ALA A 320 -9.23 7.82 11.21
C ALA A 320 -9.64 8.78 10.08
N GLN A 321 -8.80 8.88 9.05
CA GLN A 321 -8.99 9.85 7.97
C GLN A 321 -8.80 9.18 6.62
N TRP A 322 -9.60 9.60 5.65
CA TRP A 322 -9.53 9.20 4.26
C TRP A 322 -9.16 10.40 3.40
N VAL A 323 -7.94 10.40 2.87
CA VAL A 323 -7.41 11.41 1.95
C VAL A 323 -7.72 10.98 0.50
N ARG A 324 -8.31 11.89 -0.27
CA ARG A 324 -8.79 11.62 -1.64
C ARG A 324 -7.91 12.33 -2.67
N SER A 325 -7.07 11.59 -3.39
CA SER A 325 -6.09 12.14 -4.34
C SER A 325 -6.61 12.18 -5.79
N PRO A 326 -6.21 13.14 -6.63
CA PRO A 326 -5.49 14.37 -6.29
C PRO A 326 -6.41 15.36 -5.56
N ASN A 327 -5.86 16.08 -4.58
CA ASN A 327 -6.62 17.09 -3.82
C ASN A 327 -6.10 18.53 -3.90
N GLY A 328 -4.97 18.77 -4.55
CA GLY A 328 -4.45 20.12 -4.78
C GLY A 328 -4.07 20.91 -3.52
N LEU A 329 -4.02 20.27 -2.34
CA LEU A 329 -3.55 20.93 -1.12
C LEU A 329 -2.04 21.24 -1.23
N PRO A 330 -1.54 22.31 -0.58
CA PRO A 330 -0.14 22.69 -0.70
C PRO A 330 0.81 21.59 -0.19
N GLU A 331 1.80 21.24 -1.02
CA GLU A 331 2.84 20.27 -0.70
C GLU A 331 3.63 20.72 0.54
N GLY A 332 3.80 19.81 1.51
CA GLY A 332 4.63 20.04 2.69
C GLY A 332 4.02 20.92 3.78
N GLU A 333 2.87 21.55 3.52
CA GLU A 333 2.15 22.42 4.49
C GLU A 333 0.89 21.76 5.06
N SER A 334 0.47 20.63 4.49
CA SER A 334 -0.70 19.88 4.94
C SER A 334 -0.34 18.42 5.16
N ALA A 335 -0.82 17.83 6.26
CA ALA A 335 -0.75 16.38 6.49
C ALA A 335 -1.76 15.59 5.64
N ASN A 336 -2.57 16.27 4.84
CA ASN A 336 -3.58 15.69 3.97
C ASN A 336 -3.25 15.88 2.48
N ALA A 337 -2.12 16.50 2.12
CA ALA A 337 -1.79 16.74 0.71
C ALA A 337 -1.45 15.43 -0.02
N SER A 338 -2.03 15.24 -1.20
CA SER A 338 -1.69 14.15 -2.11
C SER A 338 -2.01 14.61 -3.53
N HIS A 339 -1.01 14.54 -4.40
CA HIS A 339 -1.13 14.92 -5.82
C HIS A 339 -1.03 13.71 -6.75
N ALA A 340 -0.94 12.50 -6.19
CA ALA A 340 -0.99 11.24 -6.93
C ALA A 340 -2.20 11.23 -7.90
N ARG A 341 -1.95 10.87 -9.16
CA ARG A 341 -2.96 10.78 -10.22
C ARG A 341 -3.08 9.37 -10.76
N HIS A 342 -2.01 8.60 -10.67
CA HIS A 342 -1.94 7.20 -11.04
C HIS A 342 -1.75 6.33 -9.80
N HIS A 343 -2.19 5.09 -9.85
CA HIS A 343 -2.13 4.16 -8.71
C HIS A 343 -0.70 3.94 -8.18
N GLY A 344 0.28 3.97 -9.08
CA GLY A 344 1.70 3.87 -8.76
C GLY A 344 2.34 5.15 -8.21
N ASP A 345 1.63 6.28 -8.18
CA ASP A 345 2.25 7.56 -7.80
C ASP A 345 2.42 7.73 -6.30
N PHE A 346 1.64 7.07 -5.44
CA PHE A 346 1.58 7.43 -4.01
C PHE A 346 2.93 7.38 -3.28
N ASP A 347 3.80 6.45 -3.66
CA ASP A 347 5.13 6.30 -3.11
C ASP A 347 6.21 7.03 -3.92
N ASP A 348 5.84 7.81 -4.95
CA ASP A 348 6.68 8.75 -5.71
C ASP A 348 6.19 10.22 -5.53
N ASP A 349 4.96 10.42 -5.07
CA ASP A 349 4.30 11.71 -4.90
C ASP A 349 4.80 12.40 -3.63
N LYS A 350 5.58 13.47 -3.83
CA LYS A 350 6.18 14.25 -2.76
C LYS A 350 5.15 14.76 -1.75
N ALA A 351 3.97 15.20 -2.20
CA ALA A 351 2.91 15.63 -1.32
C ALA A 351 2.42 14.49 -0.40
N THR A 352 2.21 13.29 -0.93
CA THR A 352 1.80 12.10 -0.17
C THR A 352 2.85 11.67 0.86
N VAL A 353 4.12 11.63 0.47
CA VAL A 353 5.21 11.21 1.36
C VAL A 353 5.41 12.23 2.49
N LEU A 354 5.43 13.52 2.19
CA LEU A 354 5.52 14.57 3.21
C LEU A 354 4.31 14.56 4.14
N SER A 355 3.10 14.32 3.61
CA SER A 355 1.90 14.12 4.42
C SER A 355 2.03 12.95 5.39
N THR A 356 2.60 11.84 4.93
CA THR A 356 2.82 10.65 5.77
C THR A 356 3.87 10.91 6.84
N LEU A 357 4.97 11.60 6.50
CA LEU A 357 5.97 12.01 7.48
C LEU A 357 5.37 12.95 8.54
N ALA A 358 4.54 13.92 8.12
CA ALA A 358 3.83 14.82 9.04
C ALA A 358 2.90 14.06 9.99
N ARG A 359 2.23 13.00 9.51
CA ARG A 359 1.37 12.12 10.35
C ARG A 359 2.17 11.29 11.36
N ILE A 360 3.36 10.83 10.97
CA ILE A 360 4.28 10.08 11.84
C ILE A 360 4.85 11.00 12.93
N THR A 361 5.25 12.21 12.54
CA THR A 361 5.94 13.17 13.42
C THR A 361 5.00 14.08 14.21
N LEU A 362 3.70 14.11 13.85
CA LEU A 362 2.65 14.95 14.43
C LEU A 362 2.83 16.45 14.20
N THR A 363 3.42 16.83 13.07
CA THR A 363 3.63 18.24 12.70
C THR A 363 2.32 18.83 12.20
N ARG A 364 1.73 19.73 13.00
CA ARG A 364 0.36 20.27 12.81
C ARG A 364 0.17 21.10 11.51
N GLY A 365 1.24 21.43 10.78
CA GLY A 365 1.21 22.18 9.51
C GLY A 365 2.13 21.58 8.44
N GLY A 366 2.28 20.25 8.43
CA GLY A 366 3.24 19.59 7.54
C GLY A 366 4.70 19.71 8.00
N VAL A 367 5.62 19.18 7.23
CA VAL A 367 7.06 19.11 7.56
C VAL A 367 7.92 20.15 6.81
N GLY A 368 7.31 20.95 5.92
CA GLY A 368 7.99 21.91 5.05
C GLY A 368 8.57 21.27 3.78
N GLN A 369 8.64 22.04 2.68
CA GLN A 369 9.05 21.54 1.35
C GLN A 369 10.53 21.11 1.25
N ALA A 370 11.38 21.67 2.10
CA ALA A 370 12.83 21.39 2.15
C ALA A 370 13.18 20.13 2.95
N ALA A 371 12.19 19.49 3.59
CA ALA A 371 12.44 18.34 4.46
C ALA A 371 12.69 17.04 3.69
N VAL A 372 12.35 16.95 2.40
CA VAL A 372 12.62 15.79 1.54
C VAL A 372 13.07 16.27 0.17
N GLU A 373 14.33 16.04 -0.19
CA GLU A 373 14.81 16.22 -1.56
C GLU A 373 14.53 14.95 -2.35
N PHE A 374 13.50 14.98 -3.21
CA PHE A 374 13.28 13.94 -4.19
C PHE A 374 14.30 14.11 -5.32
N ALA A 375 15.21 13.15 -5.47
CA ALA A 375 15.84 12.97 -6.78
C ALA A 375 14.75 12.57 -7.78
N PRO A 376 14.79 13.03 -9.05
CA PRO A 376 13.81 12.60 -10.03
C PRO A 376 13.86 11.08 -10.18
N SER A 377 12.76 10.40 -9.84
CA SER A 377 12.68 8.95 -9.83
C SER A 377 12.96 8.35 -11.22
N ALA A 378 13.47 7.12 -11.26
CA ALA A 378 13.65 6.40 -12.52
C ALA A 378 12.32 6.22 -13.27
N SER A 379 11.17 6.17 -12.57
CA SER A 379 9.82 6.16 -13.15
C SER A 379 9.47 7.52 -13.78
N ALA A 380 9.69 8.63 -13.07
CA ALA A 380 9.44 9.99 -13.57
C ALA A 380 10.34 10.33 -14.77
N LEU A 381 11.61 9.91 -14.74
CA LEU A 381 12.53 10.03 -15.86
C LEU A 381 12.11 9.16 -17.06
N ARG A 382 11.56 7.96 -16.81
CA ARG A 382 11.06 7.05 -17.85
C ARG A 382 9.76 7.55 -18.48
N ASN A 383 8.85 8.12 -17.68
CA ASN A 383 7.62 8.75 -18.16
C ASN A 383 7.91 10.05 -18.92
N ARG A 384 8.87 10.87 -18.48
CA ARG A 384 9.40 12.01 -19.26
C ARG A 384 9.99 11.56 -20.59
N ARG A 385 10.76 10.47 -20.62
CA ARG A 385 11.31 9.94 -21.88
C ARG A 385 10.24 9.40 -22.81
N ARG A 386 9.12 8.91 -22.29
CA ARG A 386 7.99 8.39 -23.08
C ARG A 386 7.03 9.45 -23.60
N THR A 387 6.95 10.62 -22.96
CA THR A 387 6.15 11.77 -23.41
C THR A 387 6.89 12.66 -24.41
N LEU A 388 8.20 12.43 -24.59
CA LEU A 388 9.06 13.13 -25.56
C LEU A 388 9.27 12.35 -26.87
N VAL A 389 8.65 11.18 -27.03
CA VAL A 389 8.62 10.35 -28.25
C VAL A 389 7.19 10.20 -28.69
#